data_AF-A0AAW6YAL4-F1
#
_entry.id   AF-A0AAW6YAL4-F1
#
_cell.length_a   1.000
_cell.length_b   1.000
_cell.length_c   1.000
_cell.angle_alpha   90.00
_cell.angle_beta   90.00
_cell.angle_gamma   90.00
#
_symmetry.space_group_name_H-M   'P 1'
#
loop_
_entity.id
_entity.type
_entity.pdbx_description
1 polymer ?
#
loop_
_entity_poly.entity_id
_entity_poly.type
_entity_poly.pdbx_seq_one_letter_code
_entity_poly.pdbx_strand_id
1 'polypeptide(L)' 'GQTLFNLKGRIQGSSDSPLTDLGVQQAQAAGHYFTQHQIKFDSAVSSTQERASDTLEHAIPEQPYTRLKGLKEWSFGL' A
#
# COMPACT_ATOMS: atom_id res chain seq x y z
N GLY A 1 -4.89 0.39 -1.55
CA GLY A 1 -5.95 0.07 -2.54
C GLY A 1 -6.81 -1.09 -2.05
N GLN A 2 -7.73 -1.55 -2.89
CA GLN A 2 -8.55 -2.74 -2.61
C GLN A 2 -7.70 -4.02 -2.54
N THR A 3 -7.92 -4.82 -1.50
CA THR A 3 -7.31 -6.16 -1.31
C THR A 3 -8.33 -7.27 -1.49
N LEU A 4 -7.88 -8.53 -1.65
CA LEU A 4 -8.77 -9.68 -1.77
C LEU A 4 -9.70 -9.86 -0.56
N PHE A 5 -9.25 -9.54 0.66
CA PHE A 5 -10.09 -9.69 1.84
C PHE A 5 -11.15 -8.60 1.92
N ASN A 6 -10.81 -7.35 1.60
CA ASN A 6 -11.79 -6.28 1.54
C ASN A 6 -12.85 -6.54 0.47
N LEU A 7 -12.45 -7.07 -0.70
CA LEU A 7 -13.40 -7.50 -1.73
C LEU A 7 -14.38 -8.57 -1.22
N LYS A 8 -13.90 -9.49 -0.37
CA LYS A 8 -14.69 -10.54 0.26
C LYS A 8 -15.43 -10.09 1.53
N GLY A 9 -15.37 -8.81 1.88
CA GLY A 9 -15.98 -8.27 3.11
C GLY A 9 -15.36 -8.83 4.41
N ARG A 10 -14.11 -9.29 4.37
CA ARG A 10 -13.41 -9.87 5.53
C ARG A 10 -12.47 -8.84 6.16
N ILE A 11 -12.44 -8.82 7.49
CA ILE A 11 -11.43 -8.07 8.24
C ILE A 11 -10.06 -8.71 8.00
N GLN A 12 -9.09 -7.89 7.65
CA GLN A 12 -7.75 -8.37 7.29
C GLN A 12 -6.77 -8.40 8.46
N GLY A 13 -6.82 -7.40 9.36
CA GLY A 13 -5.90 -7.30 10.49
C GLY A 13 -4.43 -7.41 10.06
N SER A 14 -3.68 -8.29 10.74
CA SER A 14 -2.28 -8.60 10.44
C SER A 14 -2.06 -9.62 9.32
N SER A 15 -3.13 -10.11 8.67
CA SER A 15 -3.03 -11.05 7.55
C SER A 15 -2.67 -10.30 6.26
N ASP A 16 -1.76 -10.86 5.46
CA ASP A 16 -1.31 -10.26 4.20
C ASP A 16 -2.10 -10.83 3.01
N SER A 17 -3.34 -10.35 2.84
CA SER A 17 -4.06 -10.53 1.59
C SER A 17 -3.54 -9.54 0.52
N PRO A 18 -3.26 -10.01 -0.70
CA PRO A 18 -2.65 -9.20 -1.75
C PRO A 18 -3.62 -8.14 -2.27
N LEU A 19 -3.06 -7.14 -2.96
CA LEU A 19 -3.84 -6.21 -3.77
C LEU A 19 -4.58 -6.95 -4.88
N THR A 20 -5.76 -6.44 -5.20
CA THR A 20 -6.48 -6.80 -6.44
C THR A 20 -5.94 -5.98 -7.60
N ASP A 21 -6.26 -6.36 -8.84
CA ASP A 21 -5.96 -5.55 -10.03
C ASP A 21 -6.50 -4.12 -9.88
N LEU A 22 -7.71 -3.97 -9.33
CA LEU A 22 -8.28 -2.66 -9.00
C LEU A 22 -7.43 -1.92 -7.96
N GLY A 23 -6.96 -2.61 -6.93
CA GLY A 23 -6.07 -2.05 -5.91
C GLY A 23 -4.75 -1.54 -6.47
N VAL A 24 -4.19 -2.25 -7.46
CA VAL A 24 -2.99 -1.83 -8.20
C VAL A 24 -3.29 -0.60 -9.05
N GLN A 25 -4.39 -0.60 -9.81
CA GLN A 25 -4.80 0.57 -10.61
C GLN A 25 -5.02 1.81 -9.75
N GLN A 26 -5.61 1.65 -8.55
CA GLN A 26 -5.77 2.75 -7.59
C GLN A 26 -4.43 3.31 -7.12
N ALA A 27 -3.45 2.45 -6.84
CA ALA A 27 -2.11 2.88 -6.43
C ALA A 27 -1.40 3.63 -7.55
N GLN A 28 -1.48 3.12 -8.79
CA GLN A 28 -0.94 3.79 -9.97
C GLN A 28 -1.61 5.14 -10.21
N ALA A 29 -2.94 5.25 -10.06
CA ALA A 29 -3.66 6.51 -10.20
C ALA A 29 -3.18 7.57 -9.20
N ALA A 30 -2.88 7.18 -7.96
CA ALA A 30 -2.25 8.07 -6.98
C ALA A 30 -0.86 8.52 -7.44
N GLY A 31 -0.06 7.62 -8.02
CA GLY A 31 1.24 7.97 -8.61
C GLY A 31 1.14 8.99 -9.73
N HIS A 32 0.19 8.80 -10.66
CA HIS A 32 -0.07 9.77 -11.73
C HIS A 32 -0.43 11.14 -11.16
N TYR A 33 -1.28 11.18 -10.11
CA TYR A 33 -1.62 12.42 -9.42
C TYR A 33 -0.37 13.12 -8.86
N PHE A 34 0.53 12.39 -8.20
CA PHE A 34 1.78 12.95 -7.68
C PHE A 34 2.63 13.56 -8.78
N THR A 35 2.80 12.85 -9.90
CA THR A 35 3.56 13.35 -11.05
C THR A 35 2.93 14.60 -11.65
N GLN A 36 1.60 14.60 -11.87
CA GLN A 36 0.88 15.73 -12.46
C GLN A 36 0.99 17.01 -11.62
N HIS A 37 1.04 16.86 -10.29
CA HIS A 37 1.14 17.98 -9.35
C HIS A 37 2.59 18.28 -8.94
N GLN A 38 3.57 17.63 -9.58
CA GLN A 38 5.00 17.81 -9.29
C GLN A 38 5.35 17.58 -7.80
N ILE A 39 4.63 16.68 -7.14
CA ILE A 39 4.87 16.31 -5.75
C ILE A 39 6.14 15.47 -5.69
N LYS A 40 7.09 15.90 -4.85
CA LYS A 40 8.37 15.20 -4.62
C LYS A 40 8.40 14.71 -3.18
N PHE A 41 8.97 13.53 -3.00
CA PHE A 41 9.14 12.92 -1.69
C PHE A 41 10.63 12.90 -1.35
N ASP A 42 11.00 13.51 -0.23
CA ASP A 42 12.37 13.42 0.29
C ASP A 42 12.63 12.05 0.92
N SER A 43 11.58 11.40 1.42
CA SER A 43 11.63 10.07 2.02
C SER A 43 10.30 9.35 1.88
N ALA A 44 10.36 8.01 1.89
CA ALA A 44 9.21 7.14 1.79
C ALA A 44 9.28 6.05 2.86
N VAL A 45 8.13 5.73 3.45
CA VAL A 45 8.01 4.67 4.46
C VAL A 45 6.74 3.86 4.21
N SER A 46 6.80 2.56 4.51
CA SER A 46 5.63 1.69 4.50
C SER A 46 5.65 0.75 5.70
N SER A 47 4.54 0.09 5.98
CA SER A 47 4.53 -1.02 6.93
C SER A 47 5.26 -2.23 6.36
N THR A 48 5.54 -3.24 7.19
CA THR A 48 6.08 -4.52 6.69
C THR A 48 5.03 -5.43 6.02
N GLN A 49 3.79 -4.96 5.87
CA GLN A 49 2.70 -5.70 5.20
C GLN A 49 2.81 -5.55 3.70
N GLU A 50 2.77 -6.66 2.96
CA GLU A 50 3.03 -6.69 1.51
C GLU A 50 2.10 -5.75 0.75
N ARG A 51 0.79 -5.78 1.02
CA ARG A 51 -0.19 -4.87 0.40
C ARG A 51 0.18 -3.37 0.51
N ALA A 52 0.84 -2.98 1.61
CA ALA A 52 1.18 -1.59 1.88
C ALA A 52 2.50 -1.23 1.19
N SER A 53 3.48 -2.15 1.14
CA SER A 53 4.67 -1.95 0.33
C SER A 53 4.33 -1.93 -1.16
N ASP A 54 3.50 -2.85 -1.64
CA ASP A 54 3.12 -2.95 -3.04
C ASP A 54 2.35 -1.71 -3.50
N THR A 55 1.47 -1.18 -2.64
CA THR A 55 0.79 0.10 -2.92
C THR A 55 1.80 1.24 -3.09
N LEU A 56 2.83 1.31 -2.23
CA LEU A 56 3.87 2.33 -2.32
C LEU A 56 4.70 2.16 -3.59
N GLU A 57 5.13 0.94 -3.88
CA GLU A 57 5.93 0.59 -5.06
C GLU A 57 5.20 0.92 -6.37
N HIS A 58 3.87 0.75 -6.41
CA HIS A 58 3.06 1.15 -7.56
C HIS A 58 2.77 2.65 -7.63
N ALA A 59 2.71 3.35 -6.50
CA ALA A 59 2.42 4.79 -6.46
C ALA A 59 3.66 5.65 -6.70
N ILE A 60 4.84 5.23 -6.24
CA ILE A 60 6.11 5.95 -6.39
C ILE A 60 7.22 4.97 -6.80
N PRO A 61 7.18 4.47 -8.06
CA PRO A 61 8.13 3.47 -8.52
C PRO A 61 9.57 3.96 -8.40
N GLU A 62 10.48 3.02 -8.13
CA GLU A 62 11.95 3.25 -8.01
C GLU A 62 12.39 4.13 -6.83
N GLN A 63 11.48 4.71 -6.05
CA GLN A 63 11.82 5.47 -4.85
C GLN A 63 12.30 4.53 -3.73
N PRO A 64 13.54 4.69 -3.22
CA PRO A 64 13.97 3.98 -2.02
C PRO A 64 13.07 4.33 -0.82
N TYR A 65 12.70 3.32 -0.05
CA TYR A 65 11.82 3.48 1.11
C TYR A 65 12.19 2.51 2.24
N THR A 66 11.71 2.81 3.45
CA THR A 66 11.95 1.97 4.63
C THR A 66 10.66 1.27 5.08
N ARG A 67 10.74 -0.03 5.39
CA ARG A 67 9.63 -0.79 5.98
C ARG A 67 9.70 -0.77 7.51
N LEU A 68 8.66 -0.25 8.16
CA LEU A 68 8.60 -0.08 9.61
C LEU A 68 7.54 -1.00 10.24
N LYS A 69 7.94 -1.81 11.22
CA LYS A 69 7.00 -2.68 11.97
C LYS A 69 5.97 -1.88 12.77
N GLY A 70 6.32 -0.67 13.21
CA GLY A 70 5.42 0.22 13.95
C GLY A 70 4.25 0.77 13.13
N LEU A 71 4.25 0.58 11.80
CA LEU A 71 3.18 1.01 10.91
C LEU A 71 2.22 -0.13 10.52
N LYS A 72 2.35 -1.33 11.10
CA LYS A 72 1.44 -2.44 10.80
C LYS A 72 0.02 -2.13 11.26
N GLU A 73 -0.95 -2.63 10.49
CA GLU A 73 -2.37 -2.52 10.82
C GLU A 73 -2.66 -3.24 12.13
N TRP A 74 -3.74 -2.85 12.80
CA TRP A 74 -4.14 -3.45 14.07
C TRP A 74 -4.30 -4.97 13.93
N SER A 75 -3.72 -5.70 14.88
CA SER A 75 -3.97 -7.13 15.03
C SER A 75 -5.25 -7.33 15.82
N PHE A 76 -6.19 -8.09 15.26
CA PHE A 76 -7.48 -8.40 15.90
C PHE A 76 -7.48 -9.79 16.58
N GLY A 77 -6.32 -10.43 16.74
CA GLY A 77 -6.16 -11.62 17.58
C GLY A 77 -6.83 -12.91 17.09
N LEU A 78 -7.18 -13.00 15.81
CA LEU A 78 -7.73 -14.21 15.18
C LEU A 78 -6.66 -15.26 14.88
#